data_AF-A0A0T2ZBY7-F1
#
_entry.id   AF-A0A0T2ZBY7-F1
#
_cell.length_a   1.000
_cell.length_b   1.000
_cell.length_c   1.000
_cell.angle_alpha   90.00
_cell.angle_beta   90.00
_cell.angle_gamma   90.00
#
_symmetry.space_group_name_H-M   'P 1'
#
loop_
_entity.id
_entity.type
_entity.pdbx_description
1 polymer ?
#
loop_
_entity_poly.entity_id
_entity_poly.type
_entity_poly.pdbx_seq_one_letter_code
_entity_poly.pdbx_strand_id
1 'polypeptide(L)'
;MKRSNASIVANPKRRSLILHHHELLNDPDVVAFLDNTHKPFYEGLMSQLIQANEPALMLELIWVTQRNAVTLRNSDILEATVALPDGMLEYLLQNIDQVPCITSLTVQVAMLSPACCALLQTVLSDPTCTLTSLTFMNCSFADAQVQFPLHATTIHTLEWIETVVQGAAAPMDQMLSALPSWSGLEILRLVKREEPLNFAVITQLLVHNPRINLLYLMCHTAPAAPGDPAYQPQQDPALLLNLLRNDQTPLKRLTLHVMDAHNDAFNQHFLQCLSQCLATNTTLESLEVPGIQMCAQAVQDQFNASLNINHSLIALGPLEAFNDQVPPAARRNQRQRWWFTQDFVLGAAEAFLSLIALPKDLKTLVAGPLASTPAERACSGPLMALICKSTHQSAVKLRSAGLKEAALIYIRTNDRPRCRELLDALLQHPQLNLLPDDKRQVIEYARMRSRLNFLPPGYAQ
;
A
#
# COMPACT_ATOMS: atom_id res chain seq x y z
N MET A 1 14.89 19.81 -35.50
CA MET A 1 16.34 19.49 -35.63
C MET A 1 16.64 18.24 -34.83
N LYS A 2 17.50 17.39 -35.38
CA LYS A 2 17.78 16.01 -34.95
C LYS A 2 18.19 15.95 -33.47
N ARG A 3 17.54 15.06 -32.71
CA ARG A 3 18.06 14.53 -31.43
C ARG A 3 19.44 13.93 -31.75
N SER A 4 20.50 14.57 -31.29
CA SER A 4 21.81 13.93 -31.26
C SER A 4 21.72 12.84 -30.21
N ASN A 5 21.66 11.59 -30.66
CA ASN A 5 22.14 10.46 -29.88
C ASN A 5 23.59 10.78 -29.54
N ALA A 6 23.84 11.37 -28.38
CA ALA A 6 25.14 11.29 -27.77
C ALA A 6 25.31 9.83 -27.37
N SER A 7 25.81 9.02 -28.30
CA SER A 7 26.53 7.79 -27.99
C SER A 7 27.76 8.22 -27.20
N ILE A 8 27.64 8.23 -25.87
CA ILE A 8 28.73 8.62 -24.98
C ILE A 8 29.73 7.46 -24.90
N VAL A 9 30.89 7.72 -25.48
CA VAL A 9 32.26 7.27 -25.22
C VAL A 9 32.45 5.98 -24.40
N ALA A 10 33.15 5.04 -25.04
CA ALA A 10 33.67 3.80 -24.48
C ALA A 10 34.50 3.98 -23.19
N ASN A 11 34.23 3.13 -22.20
CA ASN A 11 35.05 2.77 -21.03
C ASN A 11 35.75 3.95 -20.32
N PRO A 12 35.19 4.51 -19.23
CA PRO A 12 36.02 5.21 -18.26
C PRO A 12 37.14 4.25 -17.81
N LYS A 13 38.39 4.73 -17.77
CA LYS A 13 39.48 3.96 -17.15
C LYS A 13 39.11 3.83 -15.67
N ARG A 14 38.42 2.75 -15.27
CA ARG A 14 37.89 2.59 -13.90
C ARG A 14 38.97 2.77 -12.84
N ARG A 15 40.21 2.36 -13.13
CA ARG A 15 41.38 2.63 -12.29
C ARG A 15 41.65 4.10 -11.97
N SER A 16 41.22 5.05 -12.80
CA SER A 16 41.33 6.50 -12.52
C SER A 16 40.26 7.02 -11.57
N LEU A 17 39.26 6.21 -11.22
CA LEU A 17 38.21 6.54 -10.25
C LEU A 17 38.59 6.11 -8.82
N ILE A 18 39.72 5.42 -8.65
CA ILE A 18 40.23 4.99 -7.34
C ILE A 18 40.60 6.23 -6.52
N LEU A 19 39.98 6.39 -5.37
CA LEU A 19 40.24 7.47 -4.42
C LEU A 19 41.15 7.00 -3.27
N HIS A 20 41.03 5.74 -2.86
CA HIS A 20 41.69 5.15 -1.70
C HIS A 20 42.49 3.91 -2.12
N HIS A 21 43.75 3.82 -1.70
CA HIS A 21 44.59 2.65 -2.02
C HIS A 21 44.40 1.53 -0.99
N HIS A 22 43.22 0.89 -1.05
CA HIS A 22 42.82 -0.18 -0.15
C HIS A 22 43.20 -1.58 -0.69
N GLU A 23 43.55 -2.53 0.19
CA GLU A 23 44.00 -3.88 -0.20
C GLU A 23 42.92 -4.66 -0.97
N LEU A 24 41.64 -4.45 -0.64
CA LEU A 24 40.49 -5.04 -1.33
C LEU A 24 40.45 -4.70 -2.83
N LEU A 25 41.13 -3.65 -3.29
CA LEU A 25 41.22 -3.34 -4.71
C LEU A 25 42.11 -4.30 -5.51
N ASN A 26 42.89 -5.14 -4.82
CA ASN A 26 43.67 -6.21 -5.42
C ASN A 26 42.90 -7.54 -5.50
N ASP A 27 41.68 -7.60 -4.97
CA ASP A 27 40.83 -8.78 -5.09
C ASP A 27 40.59 -9.13 -6.57
N PRO A 28 40.66 -10.40 -6.99
CA PRO A 28 40.57 -10.79 -8.39
C PRO A 28 39.29 -10.29 -9.08
N ASP A 29 38.16 -10.27 -8.38
CA ASP A 29 36.89 -9.81 -8.94
C ASP A 29 36.90 -8.29 -9.10
N VAL A 30 37.46 -7.55 -8.14
CA VAL A 30 37.61 -6.10 -8.24
C VAL A 30 38.57 -5.73 -9.36
N VAL A 31 39.71 -6.42 -9.48
CA VAL A 31 40.67 -6.22 -10.58
C VAL A 31 40.00 -6.52 -11.92
N ALA A 32 39.23 -7.60 -12.03
CA ALA A 32 38.51 -7.93 -13.25
C ALA A 32 37.47 -6.88 -13.61
N PHE A 33 36.80 -6.29 -12.62
CA PHE A 33 35.93 -5.13 -12.82
C PHE A 33 36.74 -3.91 -13.28
N LEU A 34 37.84 -3.55 -12.60
CA LEU A 34 38.67 -2.40 -12.95
C LEU A 34 39.26 -2.48 -14.37
N ASP A 35 39.66 -3.69 -14.79
CA ASP A 35 40.25 -3.97 -16.10
C ASP A 35 39.23 -4.33 -17.18
N ASN A 36 37.94 -4.39 -16.81
CA ASN A 36 36.84 -4.73 -17.69
C ASN A 36 37.01 -6.09 -18.40
N THR A 37 37.56 -7.07 -17.68
CA THR A 37 37.86 -8.43 -18.21
C THR A 37 36.71 -9.42 -18.00
N HIS A 38 35.83 -9.17 -17.02
CA HIS A 38 34.65 -10.00 -16.74
C HIS A 38 33.42 -9.16 -16.42
N LYS A 39 32.23 -9.78 -16.55
CA LYS A 39 30.96 -9.15 -16.14
C LYS A 39 30.92 -9.08 -14.62
N PRO A 40 30.69 -7.90 -14.01
CA PRO A 40 30.77 -7.73 -12.57
C PRO A 40 29.65 -8.47 -11.83
N PHE A 41 30.00 -9.17 -10.75
CA PHE A 41 29.04 -9.70 -9.78
C PHE A 41 28.65 -8.59 -8.79
N TYR A 42 27.43 -8.05 -8.95
CA TYR A 42 27.02 -6.83 -8.27
C TYR A 42 27.11 -6.89 -6.74
N GLU A 43 26.53 -7.91 -6.09
CA GLU A 43 26.41 -7.92 -4.62
C GLU A 43 27.79 -8.01 -3.93
N GLY A 44 28.64 -8.92 -4.38
CA GLY A 44 30.00 -9.07 -3.84
C GLY A 44 30.86 -7.83 -4.07
N LEU A 45 30.89 -7.32 -5.31
CA LEU A 45 31.67 -6.14 -5.65
C LEU A 45 31.16 -4.88 -4.95
N MET A 46 29.85 -4.71 -4.82
CA MET A 46 29.25 -3.58 -4.10
C MET A 46 29.74 -3.55 -2.65
N SER A 47 29.70 -4.69 -1.97
CA SER A 47 30.19 -4.81 -0.59
C SER A 47 31.68 -4.46 -0.49
N GLN A 48 32.51 -4.99 -1.40
CA GLN A 48 33.95 -4.73 -1.41
C GLN A 48 34.28 -3.25 -1.68
N LEU A 49 33.58 -2.61 -2.61
CA LEU A 49 33.78 -1.19 -2.95
C LEU A 49 33.32 -0.26 -1.82
N ILE A 50 32.21 -0.59 -1.14
CA ILE A 50 31.76 0.16 0.04
C ILE A 50 32.80 0.01 1.16
N GLN A 51 33.27 -1.22 1.43
CA GLN A 51 34.27 -1.47 2.46
C GLN A 51 35.62 -0.78 2.17
N ALA A 52 36.00 -0.69 0.89
CA ALA A 52 37.17 0.07 0.44
C ALA A 52 36.97 1.59 0.42
N ASN A 53 35.76 2.08 0.74
CA ASN A 53 35.35 3.47 0.66
C ASN A 53 35.50 4.08 -0.76
N GLU A 54 35.07 3.37 -1.80
CA GLU A 54 35.24 3.78 -3.20
C GLU A 54 33.92 4.19 -3.89
N PRO A 55 33.34 5.36 -3.55
CA PRO A 55 32.02 5.74 -4.01
C PRO A 55 31.94 6.02 -5.53
N ALA A 56 33.04 6.47 -6.16
CA ALA A 56 33.08 6.69 -7.61
C ALA A 56 33.02 5.37 -8.40
N LEU A 57 33.76 4.35 -7.93
CA LEU A 57 33.70 3.00 -8.50
C LEU A 57 32.35 2.34 -8.25
N MET A 58 31.74 2.60 -7.10
CA MET A 58 30.38 2.14 -6.79
C MET A 58 29.35 2.68 -7.79
N LEU A 59 29.39 3.97 -8.13
CA LEU A 59 28.51 4.56 -9.15
C LEU A 59 28.71 3.93 -10.52
N GLU A 60 29.97 3.72 -10.93
CA GLU A 60 30.29 3.03 -12.18
C GLU A 60 29.74 1.59 -12.18
N LEU A 61 29.86 0.87 -11.06
CA LEU A 61 29.28 -0.46 -10.92
C LEU A 61 27.75 -0.44 -11.08
N ILE A 62 27.06 0.51 -10.45
CA ILE A 62 25.61 0.69 -10.58
C ILE A 62 25.24 0.99 -12.03
N TRP A 63 25.98 1.88 -12.68
CA TRP A 63 25.75 2.26 -14.07
C TRP A 63 25.95 1.07 -15.02
N VAL A 64 27.04 0.31 -14.89
CA VAL A 64 27.29 -0.87 -15.76
C VAL A 64 26.26 -1.98 -15.54
N THR A 65 25.81 -2.17 -14.30
CA THR A 65 24.86 -3.24 -13.96
C THR A 65 23.40 -2.84 -14.09
N GLN A 66 23.10 -1.55 -14.24
CA GLN A 66 21.76 -0.98 -14.34
C GLN A 66 20.84 -1.44 -13.18
N ARG A 67 21.39 -1.56 -11.98
CA ARG A 67 20.65 -2.00 -10.79
C ARG A 67 19.78 -0.86 -10.27
N ASN A 68 18.49 -1.18 -10.09
CA ASN A 68 17.48 -0.22 -9.64
C ASN A 68 17.29 -0.15 -8.11
N ALA A 69 17.71 -1.20 -7.40
CA ALA A 69 17.73 -1.25 -5.95
C ALA A 69 19.19 -1.28 -5.47
N VAL A 70 19.58 -0.27 -4.71
CA VAL A 70 20.94 -0.08 -4.19
C VAL A 70 20.90 -0.17 -2.68
N THR A 71 21.83 -0.96 -2.11
CA THR A 71 21.98 -1.08 -0.65
C THR A 71 23.37 -0.59 -0.26
N LEU A 72 23.40 0.48 0.53
CA LEU A 72 24.60 0.98 1.19
C LEU A 72 24.71 0.30 2.56
N ARG A 73 25.47 -0.79 2.59
CA ARG A 73 25.79 -1.55 3.80
C ARG A 73 27.28 -1.79 3.86
N ASN A 74 27.88 -1.47 4.99
CA ASN A 74 29.26 -1.86 5.30
C ASN A 74 29.25 -3.09 6.22
N SER A 75 30.21 -3.99 6.02
CA SER A 75 30.39 -5.18 6.85
C SER A 75 31.86 -5.40 7.17
N ASP A 76 32.13 -5.92 8.36
CA ASP A 76 33.48 -6.34 8.74
C ASP A 76 33.84 -7.73 8.19
N ILE A 77 35.02 -8.23 8.56
CA ILE A 77 35.56 -9.54 8.15
C ILE A 77 34.68 -10.71 8.65
N LEU A 78 33.88 -10.49 9.70
CA LEU A 78 32.95 -11.47 10.27
C LEU A 78 31.53 -11.30 9.71
N GLU A 79 31.36 -10.49 8.67
CA GLU A 79 30.08 -10.09 8.07
C GLU A 79 29.13 -9.36 9.04
N ALA A 80 29.65 -8.87 10.17
CA ALA A 80 28.87 -8.04 11.08
C ALA A 80 28.68 -6.65 10.45
N THR A 81 27.46 -6.10 10.56
CA THR A 81 27.16 -4.78 10.03
C THR A 81 27.87 -3.72 10.88
N VAL A 82 28.64 -2.86 10.22
CA VAL A 82 29.39 -1.75 10.85
C VAL A 82 28.97 -0.41 10.26
N ALA A 83 29.44 0.69 10.86
CA ALA A 83 29.13 2.03 10.39
C ALA A 83 29.48 2.21 8.90
N LEU A 84 28.58 2.85 8.17
CA LEU A 84 28.82 3.25 6.79
C LEU A 84 30.00 4.25 6.75
N PRO A 85 30.96 4.11 5.82
CA PRO A 85 32.05 5.07 5.69
C PRO A 85 31.56 6.50 5.47
N ASP A 86 32.21 7.46 6.12
CA ASP A 86 31.88 8.88 6.02
C ASP A 86 31.93 9.34 4.56
N GLY A 87 30.92 10.10 4.13
CA GLY A 87 30.84 10.68 2.79
C GLY A 87 30.31 9.73 1.70
N MET A 88 30.15 8.43 1.98
CA MET A 88 29.65 7.45 1.00
C MET A 88 28.23 7.78 0.53
N LEU A 89 27.32 8.06 1.48
CA LEU A 89 25.94 8.42 1.18
C LEU A 89 25.88 9.80 0.50
N GLU A 90 26.63 10.78 1.01
CA GLU A 90 26.69 12.12 0.44
C GLU A 90 27.17 12.09 -1.02
N TYR A 91 28.20 11.31 -1.33
CA TYR A 91 28.72 11.17 -2.69
C TYR A 91 27.68 10.56 -3.63
N LEU A 92 26.96 9.51 -3.18
CA LEU A 92 25.87 8.94 -3.97
C LEU A 92 24.79 9.99 -4.25
N LEU A 93 24.35 10.73 -3.23
CA LEU A 93 23.30 11.74 -3.37
C LEU A 93 23.71 12.89 -4.30
N GLN A 94 24.97 13.32 -4.25
CA GLN A 94 25.50 14.37 -5.12
C GLN A 94 25.54 13.97 -6.61
N ASN A 95 25.58 12.68 -6.92
CA ASN A 95 25.77 12.15 -8.27
C ASN A 95 24.64 11.21 -8.69
N ILE A 96 23.51 11.23 -7.99
CA ILE A 96 22.39 10.29 -8.23
C ILE A 96 21.76 10.48 -9.62
N ASP A 97 21.86 11.69 -10.17
CA ASP A 97 21.43 12.07 -11.51
C ASP A 97 22.21 11.33 -12.62
N GLN A 98 23.45 10.90 -12.34
CA GLN A 98 24.27 10.11 -13.26
C GLN A 98 23.79 8.65 -13.39
N VAL A 99 22.97 8.20 -12.44
CA VAL A 99 22.45 6.84 -12.33
C VAL A 99 20.92 6.83 -12.20
N PRO A 100 20.18 7.29 -13.24
CA PRO A 100 18.72 7.41 -13.20
C PRO A 100 17.99 6.06 -13.12
N CYS A 101 18.71 4.94 -13.20
CA CYS A 101 18.15 3.62 -12.98
C CYS A 101 17.80 3.36 -11.51
N ILE A 102 18.37 4.10 -10.55
CA ILE A 102 18.10 3.90 -9.12
C ILE A 102 16.69 4.38 -8.78
N THR A 103 15.87 3.45 -8.32
CA THR A 103 14.49 3.70 -7.86
C THR A 103 14.28 3.38 -6.38
N SER A 104 15.15 2.56 -5.79
CA SER A 104 15.11 2.17 -4.37
C SER A 104 16.50 2.26 -3.76
N LEU A 105 16.57 2.92 -2.60
CA LEU A 105 17.82 3.11 -1.84
C LEU A 105 17.62 2.61 -0.41
N THR A 106 18.48 1.67 0.00
CA THR A 106 18.60 1.19 1.38
C THR A 106 19.90 1.70 1.98
N VAL A 107 19.84 2.31 3.15
CA VAL A 107 21.00 2.81 3.90
C VAL A 107 21.04 2.13 5.26
N GLN A 108 22.17 1.52 5.62
CA GLN A 108 22.35 0.83 6.89
C GLN A 108 23.47 1.46 7.73
N VAL A 109 23.21 1.62 9.03
CA VAL A 109 24.18 2.07 10.05
C VAL A 109 24.91 3.36 9.63
N ALA A 110 24.16 4.35 9.17
CA ALA A 110 24.68 5.67 8.81
C ALA A 110 24.32 6.72 9.85
N MET A 111 25.24 7.65 10.10
CA MET A 111 24.99 8.84 10.91
C MET A 111 24.57 10.00 9.99
N LEU A 112 23.31 10.41 10.09
CA LEU A 112 22.72 11.48 9.30
C LEU A 112 23.15 12.83 9.85
N SER A 113 24.09 13.47 9.15
CA SER A 113 24.57 14.83 9.43
C SER A 113 23.64 15.90 8.83
N PRO A 114 23.72 17.18 9.28
CA PRO A 114 23.00 18.27 8.62
C PRO A 114 23.29 18.38 7.12
N ALA A 115 24.55 18.15 6.71
CA ALA A 115 24.96 18.18 5.31
C ALA A 115 24.32 17.05 4.50
N CYS A 116 24.30 15.83 5.07
CA CYS A 116 23.65 14.67 4.46
C CYS A 116 22.15 14.92 4.26
N CYS A 117 21.44 15.40 5.29
CA CYS A 117 20.01 15.69 5.20
C CYS A 117 19.70 16.83 4.22
N ALA A 118 20.58 17.83 4.10
CA ALA A 118 20.42 18.88 3.09
C ALA A 118 20.55 18.32 1.66
N LEU A 119 21.52 17.43 1.41
CA LEU A 119 21.66 16.75 0.12
C LEU A 119 20.45 15.85 -0.18
N LEU A 120 19.99 15.07 0.80
CA LEU A 120 18.75 14.30 0.68
C LEU A 120 17.58 15.21 0.31
N GLN A 121 17.41 16.35 0.99
CA GLN A 121 16.34 17.29 0.69
C GLN A 121 16.44 17.85 -0.73
N THR A 122 17.63 18.17 -1.23
CA THR A 122 17.83 18.63 -2.61
C THR A 122 17.41 17.56 -3.61
N VAL A 123 17.87 16.32 -3.42
CA VAL A 123 17.53 15.19 -4.30
C VAL A 123 16.04 14.89 -4.28
N LEU A 124 15.42 14.84 -3.10
CA LEU A 124 14.02 14.44 -2.93
C LEU A 124 13.02 15.54 -3.36
N SER A 125 13.45 16.80 -3.36
CA SER A 125 12.67 17.92 -3.88
C SER A 125 12.74 18.04 -5.41
N ASP A 126 13.72 17.41 -6.06
CA ASP A 126 13.87 17.49 -7.50
C ASP A 126 12.71 16.73 -8.20
N PRO A 127 11.93 17.38 -9.08
CA PRO A 127 10.84 16.71 -9.80
C PRO A 127 11.32 15.60 -10.75
N THR A 128 12.61 15.56 -11.08
CA THR A 128 13.25 14.53 -11.89
C THR A 128 13.81 13.37 -11.06
N CYS A 129 13.68 13.42 -9.74
CA CYS A 129 14.11 12.36 -8.84
C CYS A 129 13.45 11.02 -9.21
N THR A 130 14.27 10.00 -9.44
CA THR A 130 13.81 8.66 -9.82
C THR A 130 13.53 7.76 -8.62
N LEU A 131 13.95 8.18 -7.42
CA LEU A 131 13.69 7.44 -6.20
C LEU A 131 12.19 7.38 -5.92
N THR A 132 11.72 6.18 -5.61
CA THR A 132 10.34 5.89 -5.22
C THR A 132 10.25 5.17 -3.88
N SER A 133 11.35 4.61 -3.40
CA SER A 133 11.45 3.84 -2.16
C SER A 133 12.73 4.18 -1.40
N LEU A 134 12.60 4.40 -0.10
CA LEU A 134 13.70 4.61 0.83
C LEU A 134 13.61 3.63 2.00
N THR A 135 14.76 3.10 2.41
CA THR A 135 14.87 2.28 3.61
C THR A 135 16.07 2.74 4.43
N PHE A 136 15.85 3.05 5.71
CA PHE A 136 16.90 3.39 6.66
C PHE A 136 16.91 2.34 7.77
N MET A 137 18.07 1.73 8.00
CA MET A 137 18.22 0.65 8.98
C MET A 137 19.32 1.00 9.97
N ASN A 138 19.01 1.06 11.25
CA ASN A 138 19.92 1.43 12.33
C ASN A 138 20.65 2.76 12.07
N CYS A 139 20.01 3.68 11.36
CA CYS A 139 20.53 5.02 11.13
C CYS A 139 20.22 5.92 12.32
N SER A 140 21.12 6.85 12.63
CA SER A 140 20.97 7.82 13.71
C SER A 140 21.17 9.23 13.18
N PHE A 141 20.68 10.23 13.91
CA PHE A 141 21.02 11.63 13.61
C PHE A 141 22.28 12.01 14.37
N ALA A 142 23.14 12.82 13.74
CA ALA A 142 24.35 13.33 14.38
C ALA A 142 24.04 14.14 15.66
N ASP A 143 22.91 14.84 15.68
CA ASP A 143 22.36 15.53 16.85
C ASP A 143 20.84 15.78 16.71
N ALA A 144 20.21 16.29 17.78
CA ALA A 144 18.76 16.51 17.84
C ALA A 144 18.25 17.69 16.97
N GLN A 145 19.14 18.56 16.47
CA GLN A 145 18.78 19.69 15.60
C GLN A 145 18.79 19.31 14.12
N VAL A 146 19.34 18.15 13.76
CA VAL A 146 19.35 17.68 12.37
C VAL A 146 17.91 17.52 11.87
N GLN A 147 17.53 18.24 10.82
CA GLN A 147 16.21 18.11 10.23
C GLN A 147 16.25 17.05 9.14
N PHE A 148 15.39 16.03 9.25
CA PHE A 148 15.15 15.09 8.16
C PHE A 148 14.42 15.80 7.01
N PRO A 149 14.57 15.35 5.73
CA PRO A 149 13.92 15.99 4.61
C PRO A 149 12.40 16.15 4.81
N LEU A 150 11.91 17.37 4.61
CA LEU A 150 10.51 17.78 4.76
C LEU A 150 9.68 17.53 3.49
N HIS A 151 10.33 17.43 2.33
CA HIS A 151 9.64 17.21 1.06
C HIS A 151 10.24 16.04 0.29
N ALA A 152 9.37 15.13 -0.16
CA ALA A 152 9.70 14.05 -1.07
C ALA A 152 8.44 13.67 -1.86
N THR A 153 8.29 14.19 -3.07
CA THR A 153 7.05 14.00 -3.87
C THR A 153 7.03 12.68 -4.63
N THR A 154 8.20 12.13 -4.95
CA THR A 154 8.36 10.90 -5.73
C THR A 154 8.41 9.64 -4.86
N ILE A 155 8.62 9.79 -3.55
CA ILE A 155 8.74 8.66 -2.62
C ILE A 155 7.36 8.16 -2.23
N HIS A 156 7.08 6.90 -2.58
CA HIS A 156 5.82 6.22 -2.26
C HIS A 156 5.97 5.26 -1.08
N THR A 157 7.18 4.77 -0.82
CA THR A 157 7.46 3.80 0.25
C THR A 157 8.64 4.28 1.11
N LEU A 158 8.42 4.32 2.42
CA LEU A 158 9.47 4.56 3.40
C LEU A 158 9.48 3.43 4.44
N GLU A 159 10.67 2.89 4.67
CA GLU A 159 10.91 1.91 5.73
C GLU A 159 11.97 2.44 6.70
N TRP A 160 11.68 2.40 8.00
CA TRP A 160 12.59 2.79 9.07
C TRP A 160 12.71 1.66 10.09
N ILE A 161 13.92 1.14 10.24
CA ILE A 161 14.18 -0.09 11.00
C ILE A 161 15.23 0.17 12.08
N GLU A 162 14.86 0.02 13.35
CA GLU A 162 15.73 0.16 14.51
C GLU A 162 15.84 -1.21 15.21
N THR A 163 16.97 -1.89 15.00
CA THR A 163 17.25 -3.23 15.55
C THR A 163 18.29 -3.22 16.66
N VAL A 164 19.07 -2.14 16.77
CA VAL A 164 20.12 -1.93 17.78
C VAL A 164 20.08 -0.43 18.11
N VAL A 165 19.78 -0.04 19.35
CA VAL A 165 19.82 1.38 19.73
C VAL A 165 21.10 1.65 20.51
N GLN A 166 22.00 2.43 19.92
CA GLN A 166 23.08 3.09 20.66
C GLN A 166 22.72 4.56 20.84
N GLY A 167 22.26 4.95 22.04
CA GLY A 167 22.11 6.35 22.42
C GLY A 167 20.72 6.74 22.94
N ALA A 168 20.61 7.99 23.40
CA ALA A 168 19.41 8.56 24.05
C ALA A 168 18.45 9.28 23.10
N ALA A 169 18.81 9.45 21.82
CA ALA A 169 17.92 10.05 20.82
C ALA A 169 16.92 9.02 20.31
N ALA A 170 15.68 9.45 20.01
CA ALA A 170 14.65 8.64 19.36
C ALA A 170 14.61 8.98 17.86
N PRO A 171 15.48 8.37 17.01
CA PRO A 171 15.64 8.81 15.64
C PRO A 171 14.38 8.57 14.80
N MET A 172 13.62 7.50 15.02
CA MET A 172 12.30 7.32 14.40
C MET A 172 11.38 8.52 14.65
N ASP A 173 11.26 9.00 15.90
CA ASP A 173 10.36 10.10 16.24
C ASP A 173 10.77 11.41 15.56
N GLN A 174 12.08 11.68 15.50
CA GLN A 174 12.65 12.82 14.78
C GLN A 174 12.34 12.75 13.28
N MET A 175 12.47 11.57 12.66
CA MET A 175 12.13 11.34 11.26
C MET A 175 10.63 11.49 11.00
N LEU A 176 9.77 10.91 11.85
CA LEU A 176 8.31 10.93 11.70
C LEU A 176 7.76 12.37 11.68
N SER A 177 8.40 13.29 12.40
CA SER A 177 8.01 14.71 12.43
C SER A 177 8.11 15.41 11.07
N ALA A 178 8.94 14.91 10.15
CA ALA A 178 9.18 15.49 8.82
C ALA A 178 8.23 14.96 7.72
N LEU A 179 7.62 13.79 7.95
CA LEU A 179 6.78 13.11 6.96
C LEU A 179 5.38 13.71 6.67
N PRO A 180 4.79 14.63 7.47
CA PRO A 180 3.48 15.22 7.14
C PRO A 180 3.40 15.82 5.73
N SER A 181 4.51 16.38 5.23
CA SER A 181 4.59 17.08 3.96
C SER A 181 5.01 16.20 2.77
N TRP A 182 5.20 14.88 2.99
CA TRP A 182 5.55 13.93 1.95
C TRP A 182 4.30 13.49 1.19
N SER A 183 3.93 14.27 0.17
CA SER A 183 2.67 14.09 -0.56
C SER A 183 2.60 12.85 -1.45
N GLY A 184 3.73 12.21 -1.74
CA GLY A 184 3.79 10.95 -2.48
C GLY A 184 3.69 9.70 -1.59
N LEU A 185 3.86 9.83 -0.26
CA LEU A 185 4.05 8.70 0.63
C LEU A 185 2.75 7.92 0.86
N GLU A 186 2.73 6.66 0.43
CA GLU A 186 1.56 5.77 0.54
C GLU A 186 1.79 4.63 1.53
N ILE A 187 3.03 4.18 1.65
CA ILE A 187 3.44 3.01 2.42
C ILE A 187 4.49 3.44 3.46
N LEU A 188 4.19 3.22 4.73
CA LEU A 188 5.11 3.45 5.83
C LEU A 188 5.34 2.14 6.61
N ARG A 189 6.60 1.74 6.77
CA ARG A 189 6.99 0.61 7.62
C ARG A 189 7.91 1.07 8.73
N LEU A 190 7.53 0.79 9.97
CA LEU A 190 8.29 1.14 11.17
C LEU A 190 8.58 -0.13 11.95
N VAL A 191 9.86 -0.38 12.22
CA VAL A 191 10.33 -1.51 13.02
C VAL A 191 11.17 -0.99 14.17
N LYS A 192 10.81 -1.34 15.41
CA LYS A 192 11.56 -0.95 16.61
C LYS A 192 11.76 -2.13 17.55
N ARG A 193 12.99 -2.62 17.71
CA ARG A 193 13.28 -3.85 18.44
C ARG A 193 13.31 -3.68 19.95
N GLU A 194 14.00 -2.67 20.46
CA GLU A 194 14.32 -2.62 21.91
C GLU A 194 13.25 -1.89 22.73
N GLU A 195 12.54 -0.94 22.13
CA GLU A 195 11.55 -0.11 22.83
C GLU A 195 10.17 -0.20 22.17
N PRO A 196 9.09 0.08 22.92
CA PRO A 196 7.76 0.28 22.34
C PRO A 196 7.72 1.43 21.32
N LEU A 197 6.75 1.34 20.41
CA LEU A 197 6.48 2.40 19.44
C LEU A 197 5.80 3.61 20.10
N ASN A 198 6.09 4.80 19.57
CA ASN A 198 5.43 6.04 19.96
C ASN A 198 4.15 6.25 19.14
N PHE A 199 3.03 5.68 19.60
CA PHE A 199 1.75 5.78 18.92
C PHE A 199 1.21 7.21 18.84
N ALA A 200 1.59 8.11 19.76
CA ALA A 200 1.19 9.52 19.68
C ALA A 200 1.77 10.21 18.44
N VAL A 201 3.07 10.05 18.18
CA VAL A 201 3.74 10.64 17.01
C VAL A 201 3.23 10.00 15.72
N ILE A 202 3.06 8.68 15.70
CA ILE A 202 2.49 7.96 14.54
C ILE A 202 1.07 8.44 14.22
N THR A 203 0.22 8.58 15.25
CA THR A 203 -1.16 9.07 15.09
C THR A 203 -1.19 10.50 14.58
N GLN A 204 -0.33 11.37 15.13
CA GLN A 204 -0.20 12.75 14.66
C GLN A 204 0.23 12.80 13.19
N LEU A 205 1.19 11.96 12.78
CA LEU A 205 1.59 11.87 11.38
C LEU A 205 0.40 11.50 10.47
N LEU A 206 -0.37 10.47 10.81
CA LEU A 206 -1.49 10.01 9.99
C LEU A 206 -2.60 11.06 9.83
N VAL A 207 -2.80 11.91 10.83
CA VAL A 207 -3.73 13.05 10.74
C VAL A 207 -3.26 14.07 9.70
N HIS A 208 -1.96 14.33 9.64
CA HIS A 208 -1.39 15.37 8.78
C HIS A 208 -0.96 14.84 7.41
N ASN A 209 -0.80 13.53 7.24
CA ASN A 209 -0.51 12.88 5.96
C ASN A 209 -1.61 11.88 5.56
N PRO A 210 -2.67 12.34 4.88
CA PRO A 210 -3.78 11.50 4.44
C PRO A 210 -3.44 10.62 3.22
N ARG A 211 -2.20 10.58 2.76
CA ARG A 211 -1.80 9.72 1.62
C ARG A 211 -1.38 8.32 2.06
N ILE A 212 -0.91 8.20 3.30
CA ILE A 212 -0.52 6.92 3.88
C ILE A 212 -1.76 6.02 3.97
N ASN A 213 -1.76 4.96 3.18
CA ASN A 213 -2.85 3.99 3.09
C ASN A 213 -2.44 2.61 3.61
N LEU A 214 -1.13 2.34 3.71
CA LEU A 214 -0.55 1.15 4.31
C LEU A 214 0.41 1.55 5.43
N LEU A 215 0.13 1.05 6.63
CA LEU A 215 1.00 1.19 7.79
C LEU A 215 1.40 -0.20 8.30
N TYR A 216 2.70 -0.43 8.37
CA TYR A 216 3.28 -1.60 9.00
C TYR A 216 4.05 -1.16 10.25
N LEU A 217 3.69 -1.71 11.39
CA LEU A 217 4.30 -1.44 12.68
C LEU A 217 4.80 -2.77 13.25
N MET A 218 6.07 -2.82 13.66
CA MET A 218 6.60 -3.96 14.40
C MET A 218 7.41 -3.49 15.60
N CYS A 219 7.12 -4.07 16.77
CA CYS A 219 8.00 -3.95 17.93
C CYS A 219 8.15 -5.27 18.66
N HIS A 220 9.27 -5.46 19.36
CA HIS A 220 9.43 -6.68 20.16
C HIS A 220 8.82 -6.51 21.55
N THR A 221 8.91 -5.32 22.13
CA THR A 221 8.43 -5.02 23.48
C THR A 221 6.97 -4.59 23.45
N ALA A 222 6.11 -5.24 24.23
CA ALA A 222 4.73 -4.80 24.44
C ALA A 222 4.70 -3.54 25.32
N PRO A 223 3.97 -2.48 24.94
CA PRO A 223 3.70 -1.35 25.83
C PRO A 223 3.04 -1.81 27.13
N ALA A 224 3.36 -1.13 28.24
CA ALA A 224 2.62 -1.31 29.48
C ALA A 224 1.15 -0.87 29.31
N ALA A 225 0.21 -1.58 29.92
CA ALA A 225 -1.22 -1.28 29.83
C ALA A 225 -1.66 -0.21 30.86
N PRO A 226 -2.79 0.49 30.65
CA PRO A 226 -3.31 1.43 31.64
C PRO A 226 -3.50 0.78 33.01
N GLY A 227 -2.97 1.42 34.06
CA GLY A 227 -2.96 0.90 35.42
C GLY A 227 -1.62 0.31 35.87
N ASP A 228 -0.69 0.06 34.94
CA ASP A 228 0.69 -0.31 35.25
C ASP A 228 1.54 0.94 35.60
N PRO A 229 2.42 0.91 36.63
CA PRO A 229 3.34 2.01 36.93
C PRO A 229 4.27 2.43 35.78
N ALA A 230 4.61 1.51 34.87
CA ALA A 230 5.43 1.76 33.69
C ALA A 230 4.62 2.30 32.50
N TYR A 231 3.30 2.50 32.66
CA TYR A 231 2.43 3.02 31.60
C TYR A 231 2.87 4.39 31.10
N GLN A 232 3.04 4.50 29.79
CA GLN A 232 3.31 5.75 29.10
C GLN A 232 2.17 6.05 28.11
N PRO A 233 1.42 7.15 28.27
CA PRO A 233 0.29 7.47 27.39
C PRO A 233 0.64 7.55 25.91
N GLN A 234 1.85 8.04 25.57
CA GLN A 234 2.30 8.13 24.18
C GLN A 234 2.54 6.78 23.50
N GLN A 235 2.66 5.70 24.28
CA GLN A 235 2.86 4.33 23.79
C GLN A 235 1.55 3.53 23.73
N ASP A 236 0.40 4.15 24.06
CA ASP A 236 -0.89 3.45 24.07
C ASP A 236 -1.41 3.25 22.62
N PRO A 237 -1.58 2.00 22.14
CA PRO A 237 -2.16 1.74 20.82
C PRO A 237 -3.60 2.24 20.67
N ALA A 238 -4.31 2.52 21.76
CA ALA A 238 -5.64 3.13 21.71
C ALA A 238 -5.65 4.47 20.97
N LEU A 239 -4.52 5.20 20.92
CA LEU A 239 -4.41 6.44 20.14
C LEU A 239 -4.66 6.19 18.65
N LEU A 240 -3.98 5.20 18.07
CA LEU A 240 -4.15 4.80 16.67
C LEU A 240 -5.53 4.21 16.41
N LEU A 241 -6.01 3.35 17.31
CA LEU A 241 -7.32 2.71 17.16
C LEU A 241 -8.47 3.70 17.29
N ASN A 242 -8.36 4.73 18.13
CA ASN A 242 -9.36 5.80 18.22
C ASN A 242 -9.38 6.67 16.96
N LEU A 243 -8.22 6.93 16.36
CA LEU A 243 -8.13 7.63 15.07
C LEU A 243 -8.90 6.86 13.97
N LEU A 244 -8.68 5.54 13.90
CA LEU A 244 -9.37 4.65 12.97
C LEU A 244 -10.87 4.53 13.26
N ARG A 245 -11.25 4.38 14.54
CA ARG A 245 -12.66 4.31 14.97
C ARG A 245 -13.48 5.50 14.49
N ASN A 246 -12.86 6.67 14.45
CA ASN A 246 -13.48 7.94 14.07
C ASN A 246 -13.31 8.28 12.57
N ASP A 247 -12.76 7.36 11.76
CA ASP A 247 -12.46 7.56 10.33
C ASP A 247 -11.66 8.85 10.03
N GLN A 248 -10.80 9.25 10.97
CA GLN A 248 -9.96 10.46 10.85
C GLN A 248 -8.71 10.24 9.99
N THR A 249 -8.53 9.03 9.46
CA THR A 249 -7.45 8.66 8.56
C THR A 249 -7.96 7.76 7.43
N PRO A 250 -7.47 7.91 6.19
CA PRO A 250 -7.83 7.05 5.07
C PRO A 250 -7.02 5.74 5.03
N LEU A 251 -6.39 5.36 6.15
CA LEU A 251 -5.63 4.12 6.28
C LEU A 251 -6.48 2.89 5.91
N LYS A 252 -6.02 2.11 4.94
CA LYS A 252 -6.73 0.91 4.43
C LYS A 252 -6.12 -0.38 4.94
N ARG A 253 -4.82 -0.38 5.24
CA ARG A 253 -4.08 -1.57 5.63
C ARG A 253 -3.24 -1.27 6.86
N LEU A 254 -3.46 -2.05 7.91
CA LEU A 254 -2.69 -2.00 9.14
C LEU A 254 -2.12 -3.37 9.44
N THR A 255 -0.79 -3.45 9.56
CA THR A 255 -0.13 -4.56 10.23
C THR A 255 0.48 -4.02 11.53
N LEU A 256 0.14 -4.60 12.67
CA LEU A 256 0.77 -4.31 13.95
C LEU A 256 1.27 -5.61 14.58
N HIS A 257 2.58 -5.81 14.54
CA HIS A 257 3.26 -6.98 15.08
C HIS A 257 3.93 -6.63 16.42
N VAL A 258 3.46 -7.23 17.51
CA VAL A 258 4.11 -7.13 18.82
C VAL A 258 4.64 -8.51 19.19
N MET A 259 5.96 -8.68 19.23
CA MET A 259 6.55 -10.03 19.44
C MET A 259 6.40 -10.54 20.88
N ASP A 260 6.31 -9.64 21.87
CA ASP A 260 6.04 -9.99 23.27
C ASP A 260 4.56 -10.35 23.48
N ALA A 261 4.20 -11.52 22.97
CA ALA A 261 2.84 -12.03 22.96
C ALA A 261 2.29 -12.42 24.35
N HIS A 262 3.13 -12.45 25.38
CA HIS A 262 2.79 -13.00 26.69
C HIS A 262 2.30 -11.94 27.69
N ASN A 263 2.21 -10.69 27.28
CA ASN A 263 1.68 -9.62 28.11
C ASN A 263 0.13 -9.61 28.08
N ASP A 264 -0.49 -10.38 28.97
CA ASP A 264 -1.95 -10.54 29.05
C ASP A 264 -2.69 -9.21 29.26
N ALA A 265 -2.15 -8.31 30.09
CA ALA A 265 -2.76 -7.02 30.37
C ALA A 265 -2.79 -6.13 29.12
N PHE A 266 -1.68 -6.09 28.37
CA PHE A 266 -1.60 -5.39 27.10
C PHE A 266 -2.54 -6.01 26.06
N ASN A 267 -2.50 -7.33 25.88
CA ASN A 267 -3.35 -8.03 24.91
C ASN A 267 -4.84 -7.78 25.18
N GLN A 268 -5.27 -7.84 26.45
CA GLN A 268 -6.65 -7.56 26.84
C GLN A 268 -7.05 -6.12 26.52
N HIS A 269 -6.23 -5.13 26.89
CA HIS A 269 -6.48 -3.71 26.60
C HIS A 269 -6.55 -3.47 25.08
N PHE A 270 -5.56 -3.96 24.34
CA PHE A 270 -5.49 -3.82 22.89
C PHE A 270 -6.72 -4.40 22.19
N LEU A 271 -7.14 -5.62 22.54
CA LEU A 271 -8.29 -6.28 21.92
C LEU A 271 -9.61 -5.58 22.26
N GLN A 272 -9.76 -5.02 23.46
CA GLN A 272 -10.93 -4.21 23.81
C GLN A 272 -11.02 -2.96 22.93
N CYS A 273 -9.92 -2.22 22.79
CA CYS A 273 -9.86 -1.04 21.92
C CYS A 273 -10.09 -1.41 20.45
N LEU A 274 -9.49 -2.52 19.98
CA LEU A 274 -9.61 -2.97 18.61
C LEU A 274 -11.06 -3.38 18.29
N SER A 275 -11.71 -4.10 19.20
CA SER A 275 -13.12 -4.48 19.06
C SER A 275 -14.02 -3.25 18.91
N GLN A 276 -13.79 -2.21 19.70
CA GLN A 276 -14.54 -0.95 19.58
C GLN A 276 -14.25 -0.24 18.26
N CYS A 277 -12.99 -0.24 17.80
CA CYS A 277 -12.57 0.32 16.53
C CYS A 277 -13.27 -0.36 15.35
N LEU A 278 -13.24 -1.69 15.30
CA LEU A 278 -13.83 -2.46 14.20
C LEU A 278 -15.34 -2.28 14.09
N ALA A 279 -16.04 -2.04 15.20
CA ALA A 279 -17.49 -1.85 15.17
C ALA A 279 -17.94 -0.63 14.35
N THR A 280 -17.09 0.41 14.23
CA THR A 280 -17.48 1.67 13.57
C THR A 280 -16.58 2.08 12.41
N ASN A 281 -15.33 1.61 12.36
CA ASN A 281 -14.41 2.00 11.30
C ASN A 281 -14.94 1.57 9.91
N THR A 282 -14.84 2.48 8.94
CA THR A 282 -15.29 2.26 7.56
C THR A 282 -14.16 2.24 6.54
N THR A 283 -12.95 2.62 6.94
CA THR A 283 -11.81 2.78 6.02
C THR A 283 -10.88 1.56 5.94
N LEU A 284 -10.73 0.80 7.02
CA LEU A 284 -9.77 -0.30 7.12
C LEU A 284 -10.28 -1.54 6.36
N GLU A 285 -9.52 -1.95 5.35
CA GLU A 285 -9.83 -3.09 4.49
C GLU A 285 -9.04 -4.34 4.92
N SER A 286 -7.83 -4.18 5.45
CA SER A 286 -6.95 -5.27 5.86
C SER A 286 -6.35 -4.99 7.23
N LEU A 287 -6.43 -5.98 8.11
CA LEU A 287 -5.86 -5.93 9.45
C LEU A 287 -5.04 -7.18 9.73
N GLU A 288 -3.79 -7.00 10.14
CA GLU A 288 -2.91 -8.07 10.58
C GLU A 288 -2.34 -7.71 11.96
N VAL A 289 -2.62 -8.53 12.97
CA VAL A 289 -2.14 -8.31 14.36
C VAL A 289 -1.38 -9.53 14.90
N PRO A 290 -0.28 -9.95 14.25
CA PRO A 290 0.50 -11.08 14.72
C PRO A 290 1.11 -10.80 16.10
N GLY A 291 1.21 -11.86 16.92
CA GLY A 291 1.76 -11.77 18.26
C GLY A 291 0.81 -11.23 19.32
N ILE A 292 -0.40 -10.76 18.97
CA ILE A 292 -1.45 -10.48 19.96
C ILE A 292 -2.23 -11.76 20.23
N GLN A 293 -2.18 -12.29 21.45
CA GLN A 293 -2.97 -13.46 21.82
C GLN A 293 -4.42 -13.06 22.14
N MET A 294 -5.38 -13.87 21.68
CA MET A 294 -6.77 -13.72 22.07
C MET A 294 -6.94 -14.15 23.53
N CYS A 295 -7.06 -13.16 24.41
CA CYS A 295 -7.33 -13.39 25.83
C CYS A 295 -8.82 -13.63 26.05
N ALA A 296 -9.19 -14.48 27.02
CA ALA A 296 -10.53 -14.68 27.60
C ALA A 296 -11.74 -14.75 26.64
N GLN A 297 -12.58 -15.79 26.76
CA GLN A 297 -13.75 -15.99 25.89
C GLN A 297 -14.63 -14.75 25.71
N ALA A 298 -14.85 -13.96 26.77
CA ALA A 298 -15.66 -12.74 26.71
C ALA A 298 -15.12 -11.67 25.74
N VAL A 299 -13.79 -11.51 25.65
CA VAL A 299 -13.16 -10.55 24.73
C VAL A 299 -13.25 -11.05 23.29
N GLN A 300 -13.08 -12.36 23.08
CA GLN A 300 -13.29 -12.98 21.78
C GLN A 300 -14.74 -12.84 21.29
N ASP A 301 -15.71 -13.03 22.17
CA ASP A 301 -17.14 -12.86 21.83
C ASP A 301 -17.46 -11.41 21.46
N GLN A 302 -16.91 -10.44 22.19
CA GLN A 302 -17.02 -9.03 21.85
C GLN A 302 -16.36 -8.69 20.51
N PHE A 303 -15.16 -9.19 20.26
CA PHE A 303 -14.46 -9.01 18.99
C PHE A 303 -15.28 -9.56 17.82
N ASN A 304 -15.84 -10.76 17.97
CA ASN A 304 -16.71 -11.39 16.97
C ASN A 304 -17.99 -10.58 16.72
N ALA A 305 -18.62 -10.05 17.79
CA ALA A 305 -19.79 -9.19 17.67
C ALA A 305 -19.47 -7.92 16.87
N SER A 306 -18.37 -7.25 17.19
CA SER A 306 -17.90 -6.07 16.46
C SER A 306 -17.57 -6.38 14.99
N LEU A 307 -16.89 -7.50 14.73
CA LEU A 307 -16.54 -7.90 13.37
C LEU A 307 -17.78 -8.22 12.53
N ASN A 308 -18.85 -8.76 13.12
CA ASN A 308 -20.11 -9.01 12.40
C ASN A 308 -20.81 -7.72 11.94
N ILE A 309 -20.67 -6.65 12.72
CA ILE A 309 -21.19 -5.30 12.42
C ILE A 309 -20.30 -4.59 11.39
N ASN A 310 -19.00 -4.90 11.35
CA ASN A 310 -18.07 -4.28 10.43
C ASN A 310 -18.35 -4.64 8.95
N HIS A 311 -18.35 -3.64 8.07
CA HIS A 311 -18.59 -3.81 6.63
C HIS A 311 -17.39 -3.47 5.73
N SER A 312 -16.30 -2.96 6.29
CA SER A 312 -15.11 -2.51 5.55
C SER A 312 -14.01 -3.57 5.47
N LEU A 313 -13.81 -4.34 6.54
CA LEU A 313 -12.71 -5.28 6.67
C LEU A 313 -12.95 -6.52 5.81
N ILE A 314 -12.03 -6.78 4.88
CA ILE A 314 -12.10 -7.89 3.94
C ILE A 314 -11.01 -8.95 4.16
N ALA A 315 -9.96 -8.58 4.90
CA ALA A 315 -8.83 -9.43 5.24
C ALA A 315 -8.47 -9.24 6.72
N LEU A 316 -8.32 -10.35 7.43
CA LEU A 316 -7.93 -10.41 8.84
C LEU A 316 -6.84 -11.46 9.02
N GLY A 317 -5.81 -11.15 9.81
CA GLY A 317 -4.81 -12.10 10.27
C GLY A 317 -4.24 -11.72 11.64
N PRO A 318 -3.57 -12.65 12.33
CA PRO A 318 -3.42 -14.05 11.95
C PRO A 318 -4.71 -14.85 12.29
N LEU A 319 -4.86 -16.07 11.75
CA LEU A 319 -6.14 -16.79 11.72
C LEU A 319 -6.26 -17.91 12.76
N GLU A 320 -5.26 -18.11 13.63
CA GLU A 320 -5.21 -19.24 14.56
C GLU A 320 -6.41 -19.22 15.51
N ALA A 321 -6.80 -18.03 15.98
CA ALA A 321 -7.99 -17.84 16.82
C ALA A 321 -9.33 -18.16 16.12
N PHE A 322 -9.30 -18.38 14.81
CA PHE A 322 -10.45 -18.68 13.96
C PHE A 322 -10.33 -20.06 13.30
N ASN A 323 -9.58 -20.99 13.90
CA ASN A 323 -9.30 -22.33 13.35
C ASN A 323 -8.71 -22.26 11.93
N ASP A 324 -7.83 -21.28 11.70
CA ASP A 324 -7.18 -21.02 10.40
C ASP A 324 -8.15 -20.72 9.25
N GLN A 325 -9.36 -20.27 9.58
CA GLN A 325 -10.38 -19.89 8.59
C GLN A 325 -10.69 -18.40 8.66
N VAL A 326 -10.84 -17.77 7.50
CA VAL A 326 -11.29 -16.38 7.41
C VAL A 326 -12.69 -16.26 8.03
N PRO A 327 -12.91 -15.33 8.99
CA PRO A 327 -14.20 -15.17 9.65
C PRO A 327 -15.36 -14.92 8.67
N PRO A 328 -16.60 -15.36 8.97
CA PRO A 328 -17.76 -15.17 8.09
C PRO A 328 -17.98 -13.73 7.64
N ALA A 329 -17.81 -12.75 8.53
CA ALA A 329 -18.00 -11.33 8.22
C ALA A 329 -16.94 -10.80 7.24
N ALA A 330 -15.65 -11.13 7.45
CA ALA A 330 -14.59 -10.76 6.49
C ALA A 330 -14.82 -11.42 5.11
N ARG A 331 -15.23 -12.69 5.07
CA ARG A 331 -15.63 -13.37 3.81
C ARG A 331 -16.84 -12.70 3.14
N ARG A 332 -17.84 -12.29 3.92
CA ARG A 332 -19.01 -11.54 3.43
C ARG A 332 -18.57 -10.23 2.80
N ASN A 333 -17.78 -9.44 3.50
CA ASN A 333 -17.29 -8.15 3.03
C ASN A 333 -16.40 -8.31 1.80
N GLN A 334 -15.50 -9.30 1.77
CA GLN A 334 -14.67 -9.60 0.59
C GLN A 334 -15.52 -9.93 -0.64
N ARG A 335 -16.59 -10.72 -0.47
CA ARG A 335 -17.55 -11.00 -1.55
C ARG A 335 -18.30 -9.74 -1.99
N GLN A 336 -18.73 -8.90 -1.04
CA GLN A 336 -19.46 -7.65 -1.30
C GLN A 336 -18.58 -6.53 -1.88
N ARG A 337 -17.26 -6.51 -1.61
CA ARG A 337 -16.33 -5.52 -2.18
C ARG A 337 -16.34 -5.53 -3.71
N TRP A 338 -16.58 -6.70 -4.29
CA TRP A 338 -16.67 -6.91 -5.73
C TRP A 338 -18.12 -7.01 -6.22
N TRP A 339 -19.10 -6.90 -5.32
CA TRP A 339 -20.52 -7.01 -5.62
C TRP A 339 -21.30 -5.88 -4.96
N PHE A 340 -21.81 -4.98 -5.79
CA PHE A 340 -23.00 -4.22 -5.46
C PHE A 340 -24.04 -5.12 -4.77
N THR A 341 -24.66 -4.66 -3.68
CA THR A 341 -25.74 -5.40 -3.02
C THR A 341 -26.79 -5.80 -4.06
N GLN A 342 -27.51 -6.91 -3.83
CA GLN A 342 -28.57 -7.32 -4.76
C GLN A 342 -29.57 -6.18 -5.00
N ASP A 343 -29.90 -5.42 -3.94
CA ASP A 343 -30.79 -4.26 -4.05
C ASP A 343 -30.20 -3.12 -4.88
N PHE A 344 -28.90 -2.83 -4.75
CA PHE A 344 -28.23 -1.86 -5.60
C PHE A 344 -28.25 -2.29 -7.07
N VAL A 345 -27.91 -3.56 -7.36
CA VAL A 345 -27.87 -4.09 -8.73
C VAL A 345 -29.24 -4.04 -9.38
N LEU A 346 -30.28 -4.46 -8.65
CA LEU A 346 -31.66 -4.45 -9.14
C LEU A 346 -32.19 -3.03 -9.32
N GLY A 347 -31.93 -2.13 -8.37
CA GLY A 347 -32.30 -0.71 -8.50
C GLY A 347 -31.64 -0.02 -9.69
N ALA A 348 -30.35 -0.31 -9.95
CA ALA A 348 -29.64 0.20 -11.12
C ALA A 348 -30.26 -0.30 -12.44
N ALA A 349 -30.64 -1.59 -12.49
CA ALA A 349 -31.28 -2.17 -13.68
C ALA A 349 -32.70 -1.61 -13.93
N GLU A 350 -33.51 -1.43 -12.89
CA GLU A 350 -34.84 -0.82 -12.97
C GLU A 350 -34.77 0.65 -13.46
N ALA A 351 -33.81 1.40 -12.94
CA ALA A 351 -33.55 2.76 -13.37
C ALA A 351 -33.04 2.83 -14.82
N PHE A 352 -32.17 1.89 -15.22
CA PHE A 352 -31.74 1.75 -16.62
C PHE A 352 -32.95 1.56 -17.56
N LEU A 353 -33.84 0.63 -17.23
CA LEU A 353 -35.06 0.36 -18.00
C LEU A 353 -35.97 1.59 -18.09
N SER A 354 -36.11 2.32 -16.98
CA SER A 354 -36.89 3.56 -16.94
C SER A 354 -36.28 4.65 -17.84
N LEU A 355 -34.95 4.80 -17.85
CA LEU A 355 -34.24 5.81 -18.63
C LEU A 355 -34.31 5.59 -20.14
N ILE A 356 -34.24 4.33 -20.57
CA ILE A 356 -34.30 4.01 -22.01
C ILE A 356 -35.70 4.17 -22.58
N ALA A 357 -36.74 3.91 -21.77
CA ALA A 357 -38.14 4.04 -22.14
C ALA A 357 -38.60 5.50 -22.31
N LEU A 358 -37.86 6.46 -21.75
CA LEU A 358 -38.19 7.89 -21.88
C LEU A 358 -37.98 8.40 -23.33
N PRO A 359 -38.87 9.29 -23.83
CA PRO A 359 -38.66 10.02 -25.09
C PRO A 359 -37.32 10.77 -25.09
N LYS A 360 -36.65 10.86 -26.24
CA LYS A 360 -35.31 11.48 -26.38
C LYS A 360 -35.24 12.89 -25.78
N ASP A 361 -36.33 13.64 -25.86
CA ASP A 361 -36.42 15.04 -25.42
C ASP A 361 -36.50 15.21 -23.89
N LEU A 362 -36.79 14.13 -23.16
CA LEU A 362 -36.86 14.11 -21.69
C LEU A 362 -35.61 13.49 -21.03
N LYS A 363 -34.71 12.85 -21.79
CA LYS A 363 -33.52 12.14 -21.26
C LYS A 363 -32.48 13.07 -20.61
N THR A 364 -32.55 14.37 -20.86
CA THR A 364 -31.70 15.42 -20.27
C THR A 364 -32.28 16.00 -18.98
N LEU A 365 -33.59 15.87 -18.73
CA LEU A 365 -34.31 16.47 -17.59
C LEU A 365 -34.41 15.56 -16.36
N VAL A 366 -34.14 14.26 -16.49
CA VAL A 366 -34.31 13.30 -15.38
C VAL A 366 -33.01 13.15 -14.59
N ALA A 367 -32.78 14.11 -13.69
CA ALA A 367 -31.99 13.93 -12.46
C ALA A 367 -32.87 14.08 -11.19
N GLY A 368 -34.20 14.15 -11.36
CA GLY A 368 -35.21 14.09 -10.29
C GLY A 368 -35.91 12.72 -10.26
N PRO A 369 -36.50 12.35 -9.12
CA PRO A 369 -36.25 11.11 -8.39
C PRO A 369 -36.81 9.86 -9.09
N LEU A 370 -35.92 8.94 -9.49
CA LEU A 370 -36.29 7.59 -9.92
C LEU A 370 -36.59 6.72 -8.69
N ALA A 371 -37.86 6.77 -8.28
CA ALA A 371 -38.58 5.93 -7.32
C ALA A 371 -38.23 6.01 -5.81
N SER A 372 -39.27 5.78 -5.01
CA SER A 372 -39.32 5.81 -3.55
C SER A 372 -39.07 4.42 -2.93
N THR A 373 -38.16 4.37 -1.91
CA THR A 373 -37.68 3.25 -1.05
C THR A 373 -36.41 2.49 -1.51
N PRO A 374 -35.73 1.73 -0.62
CA PRO A 374 -34.73 2.09 0.42
C PRO A 374 -33.48 2.83 -0.12
N ALA A 375 -32.63 3.37 0.77
CA ALA A 375 -31.52 4.28 0.45
C ALA A 375 -30.58 3.82 -0.69
N GLU A 376 -30.22 2.53 -0.74
CA GLU A 376 -29.34 1.99 -1.79
C GLU A 376 -29.98 1.96 -3.18
N ARG A 377 -31.29 1.70 -3.28
CA ARG A 377 -32.02 1.75 -4.55
C ARG A 377 -32.15 3.20 -5.05
N ALA A 378 -32.34 4.16 -4.15
CA ALA A 378 -32.43 5.58 -4.49
C ALA A 378 -31.11 6.16 -5.07
N CYS A 379 -29.95 5.69 -4.60
CA CYS A 379 -28.64 6.12 -5.11
C CYS A 379 -28.26 5.46 -6.46
N SER A 380 -28.80 4.27 -6.73
CA SER A 380 -28.39 3.42 -7.86
C SER A 380 -28.83 3.99 -9.23
N GLY A 381 -30.02 4.61 -9.30
CA GLY A 381 -30.56 5.11 -10.56
C GLY A 381 -29.78 6.27 -11.17
N PRO A 382 -29.47 7.33 -10.41
CA PRO A 382 -28.60 8.42 -10.87
C PRO A 382 -27.20 7.94 -11.26
N LEU A 383 -26.60 7.02 -10.51
CA LEU A 383 -25.28 6.47 -10.84
C LEU A 383 -25.31 5.69 -12.16
N MET A 384 -26.30 4.83 -12.34
CA MET A 384 -26.46 4.06 -13.57
C MET A 384 -26.78 4.96 -14.78
N ALA A 385 -27.52 6.05 -14.58
CA ALA A 385 -27.76 7.05 -15.60
C ALA A 385 -26.45 7.72 -16.08
N LEU A 386 -25.58 8.10 -15.15
CA LEU A 386 -24.27 8.69 -15.43
C LEU A 386 -23.35 7.69 -16.15
N ILE A 387 -23.31 6.44 -15.67
CA ILE A 387 -22.51 5.36 -16.27
C ILE A 387 -23.00 5.06 -17.70
N CYS A 388 -24.32 5.03 -17.94
CA CYS A 388 -24.89 4.82 -19.27
C CYS A 388 -24.56 5.94 -20.27
N LYS A 389 -24.36 7.17 -19.80
CA LYS A 389 -23.94 8.31 -20.63
C LYS A 389 -22.43 8.37 -20.85
N SER A 390 -21.64 7.63 -20.06
CA SER A 390 -20.19 7.64 -20.16
C SER A 390 -19.68 6.74 -21.30
N THR A 391 -18.72 7.27 -22.06
CA THR A 391 -17.95 6.53 -23.07
C THR A 391 -16.61 6.03 -22.54
N HIS A 392 -16.28 6.33 -21.27
CA HIS A 392 -15.03 5.91 -20.65
C HIS A 392 -14.99 4.39 -20.46
N GLN A 393 -13.86 3.76 -20.81
CA GLN A 393 -13.73 2.29 -20.82
C GLN A 393 -14.08 1.64 -19.47
N SER A 394 -13.63 2.22 -18.35
CA SER A 394 -13.94 1.71 -17.00
C SER A 394 -15.44 1.80 -16.67
N ALA A 395 -16.12 2.86 -17.13
CA ALA A 395 -17.56 3.01 -16.91
C ALA A 395 -18.35 2.00 -17.76
N VAL A 396 -17.94 1.76 -19.01
CA VAL A 396 -18.53 0.74 -19.89
C VAL A 396 -18.38 -0.67 -19.28
N LYS A 397 -17.20 -1.00 -18.73
CA LYS A 397 -16.97 -2.27 -18.01
C LYS A 397 -17.87 -2.40 -16.78
N LEU A 398 -17.97 -1.35 -15.97
CA LEU A 398 -18.82 -1.33 -14.77
C LEU A 398 -20.31 -1.50 -15.11
N ARG A 399 -20.79 -0.80 -16.15
CA ARG A 399 -22.15 -0.93 -16.68
C ARG A 399 -22.47 -2.37 -17.05
N SER A 400 -21.60 -2.97 -17.85
CA SER A 400 -21.76 -4.32 -18.36
C SER A 400 -21.79 -5.34 -17.22
N ALA A 401 -20.85 -5.24 -16.27
CA ALA A 401 -20.82 -6.08 -15.09
C ALA A 401 -22.10 -5.96 -14.25
N GLY A 402 -22.58 -4.74 -13.98
CA GLY A 402 -23.80 -4.50 -13.20
C GLY A 402 -25.06 -5.09 -13.86
N LEU A 403 -25.26 -4.86 -15.16
CA LEU A 403 -26.42 -5.39 -15.88
C LEU A 403 -26.37 -6.91 -16.05
N LYS A 404 -25.17 -7.47 -16.25
CA LYS A 404 -24.95 -8.91 -16.23
C LYS A 404 -25.40 -9.50 -14.90
N GLU A 405 -24.93 -8.94 -13.77
CA GLU A 405 -25.32 -9.43 -12.44
C GLU A 405 -26.83 -9.32 -12.20
N ALA A 406 -27.50 -8.26 -12.68
CA ALA A 406 -28.96 -8.14 -12.62
C ALA A 406 -29.65 -9.29 -13.38
N ALA A 407 -29.20 -9.58 -14.60
CA ALA A 407 -29.73 -10.70 -15.39
C ALA A 407 -29.50 -12.05 -14.67
N LEU A 408 -28.32 -12.27 -14.10
CA LEU A 408 -28.02 -13.48 -13.32
C LEU A 408 -28.90 -13.61 -12.07
N ILE A 409 -29.17 -12.50 -11.37
CA ILE A 409 -30.09 -12.46 -10.23
C ILE A 409 -31.50 -12.85 -10.66
N TYR A 410 -32.05 -12.24 -11.72
CA TYR A 410 -33.38 -12.60 -12.21
C TYR A 410 -33.47 -14.06 -12.66
N ILE A 411 -32.44 -14.57 -13.35
CA ILE A 411 -32.35 -15.99 -13.71
C ILE A 411 -32.24 -16.84 -12.45
N ARG A 412 -31.60 -16.41 -11.37
CA ARG A 412 -31.49 -17.16 -10.10
C ARG A 412 -32.82 -17.19 -9.34
N THR A 413 -33.48 -16.03 -9.21
CA THR A 413 -34.74 -15.84 -8.48
C THR A 413 -35.99 -16.25 -9.26
N ASN A 414 -35.82 -16.72 -10.50
CA ASN A 414 -36.91 -17.16 -11.39
C ASN A 414 -37.83 -16.02 -11.88
N ASP A 415 -37.31 -14.79 -11.94
CA ASP A 415 -38.04 -13.62 -12.44
C ASP A 415 -37.87 -13.47 -13.96
N ARG A 416 -38.59 -14.31 -14.71
CA ARG A 416 -38.52 -14.30 -16.18
C ARG A 416 -38.96 -12.97 -16.80
N PRO A 417 -40.06 -12.32 -16.37
CA PRO A 417 -40.51 -11.06 -16.95
C PRO A 417 -39.42 -9.97 -16.90
N ARG A 418 -38.83 -9.73 -15.74
CA ARG A 418 -37.80 -8.68 -15.59
C ARG A 418 -36.50 -9.02 -16.30
N CYS A 419 -36.13 -10.30 -16.33
CA CYS A 419 -34.97 -10.73 -17.10
C CYS A 419 -35.14 -10.44 -18.60
N ARG A 420 -36.31 -10.77 -19.16
CA ARG A 420 -36.61 -10.49 -20.57
C ARG A 420 -36.64 -9.00 -20.86
N GLU A 421 -37.33 -8.23 -20.02
CA GLU A 421 -37.39 -6.78 -20.15
C GLU A 421 -35.99 -6.15 -20.24
N LEU A 422 -35.08 -6.56 -19.34
CA LEU A 422 -33.69 -6.12 -19.36
C LEU A 422 -32.93 -6.54 -20.61
N LEU A 423 -33.00 -7.80 -21.01
CA LEU A 423 -32.22 -8.31 -22.15
C LEU A 423 -32.76 -7.80 -23.50
N ASP A 424 -34.08 -7.65 -23.64
CA ASP A 424 -34.72 -7.07 -24.83
C ASP A 424 -34.34 -5.58 -24.98
N ALA A 425 -34.34 -4.83 -23.87
CA ALA A 425 -33.85 -3.46 -23.81
C ALA A 425 -32.40 -3.32 -24.29
N LEU A 426 -31.52 -4.24 -23.89
CA LEU A 426 -30.11 -4.23 -24.30
C LEU A 426 -29.92 -4.57 -25.78
N LEU A 427 -30.77 -5.43 -26.35
CA LEU A 427 -30.79 -5.71 -27.78
C LEU A 427 -31.26 -4.50 -28.60
N GLN A 428 -32.26 -3.76 -28.11
CA GLN A 428 -32.78 -2.54 -28.76
C GLN A 428 -31.80 -1.36 -28.68
N HIS A 429 -30.81 -1.43 -27.79
CA HIS A 429 -29.78 -0.40 -27.61
C HIS A 429 -28.36 -1.00 -27.65
N PRO A 430 -27.85 -1.41 -28.83
CA PRO A 430 -26.57 -2.10 -28.97
C PRO A 430 -25.37 -1.39 -28.32
N GLN A 431 -25.37 -0.05 -28.33
CA GLN A 431 -24.34 0.79 -27.71
C GLN A 431 -24.29 0.69 -26.16
N LEU A 432 -25.37 0.20 -25.55
CA LEU A 432 -25.49 -0.01 -24.10
C LEU A 432 -25.46 -1.50 -23.71
N ASN A 433 -25.34 -2.40 -24.68
CA ASN A 433 -25.38 -3.84 -24.47
C ASN A 433 -24.20 -4.35 -23.62
N LEU A 434 -24.32 -5.58 -23.13
CA LEU A 434 -23.27 -6.28 -22.40
C LEU A 434 -22.03 -6.44 -23.30
N LEU A 435 -20.85 -6.33 -22.70
CA LEU A 435 -19.60 -6.71 -23.31
C LEU A 435 -19.63 -8.22 -23.65
N PRO A 436 -18.88 -8.66 -24.68
CA PRO A 436 -18.95 -10.04 -25.17
C PRO A 436 -18.74 -11.11 -24.09
N ASP A 437 -17.79 -10.90 -23.17
CA ASP A 437 -17.51 -11.85 -22.09
C ASP A 437 -18.63 -11.91 -21.04
N ASP A 438 -19.24 -10.76 -20.72
CA ASP A 438 -20.37 -10.70 -19.80
C ASP A 438 -21.62 -11.33 -20.42
N LYS A 439 -21.88 -11.08 -21.72
CA LYS A 439 -22.94 -11.76 -22.47
C LYS A 439 -22.77 -13.28 -22.45
N ARG A 440 -21.53 -13.77 -22.67
CA ARG A 440 -21.20 -15.20 -22.63
C ARG A 440 -21.53 -15.81 -21.27
N GLN A 441 -21.19 -15.12 -20.17
CA GLN A 441 -21.51 -15.57 -18.81
C GLN A 441 -23.02 -15.71 -18.55
N VAL A 442 -23.84 -14.75 -19.02
CA VAL A 442 -25.30 -14.85 -18.88
C VAL A 442 -25.85 -16.06 -19.64
N ILE A 443 -25.36 -16.31 -20.86
CA ILE A 443 -25.78 -17.46 -21.68
C ILE A 443 -25.37 -18.78 -21.02
N GLU A 444 -24.12 -18.89 -20.58
CA GLU A 444 -23.61 -20.09 -19.90
C GLU A 444 -24.36 -20.38 -18.61
N TYR A 445 -24.64 -19.34 -17.81
CA TYR A 445 -25.42 -19.49 -16.58
C TYR A 445 -26.86 -19.93 -16.86
N ALA A 446 -27.51 -19.37 -17.89
CA ALA A 446 -28.85 -19.79 -18.33
C ALA A 446 -28.84 -21.24 -18.83
N ARG A 447 -27.82 -21.68 -19.58
CA ARG A 447 -27.65 -23.07 -20.03
C ARG A 447 -27.49 -24.03 -18.85
N MET A 448 -26.56 -23.71 -17.94
CA MET A 448 -26.27 -24.50 -16.75
C MET A 448 -27.50 -24.68 -15.84
N ARG A 449 -28.37 -23.67 -15.76
CA ARG A 449 -29.61 -23.72 -14.97
C ARG A 449 -30.83 -24.24 -15.75
N SER A 450 -30.67 -24.66 -17.01
CA SER A 450 -31.77 -25.02 -17.91
C SER A 450 -32.85 -23.94 -18.04
N ARG A 451 -32.43 -22.66 -18.04
CA ARG A 451 -33.28 -21.45 -18.08
C ARG A 451 -33.06 -20.63 -19.36
N LEU A 452 -32.76 -21.29 -20.49
CA LEU A 452 -32.59 -20.61 -21.79
C LEU A 452 -33.82 -19.79 -22.22
N ASN A 453 -35.01 -20.15 -21.74
CA ASN A 453 -36.26 -19.41 -21.97
C ASN A 453 -36.29 -18.00 -21.37
N PHE A 454 -35.33 -17.65 -20.50
CA PHE A 454 -35.12 -16.29 -19.97
C PHE A 454 -34.41 -15.38 -20.97
N LEU A 455 -33.71 -15.94 -21.96
CA LEU A 455 -33.01 -15.18 -22.99
C LEU A 455 -33.96 -14.83 -24.15
N PRO A 456 -33.85 -13.62 -24.74
CA PRO A 456 -34.56 -13.27 -25.96
C PRO A 456 -34.19 -14.18 -27.15
N PRO A 457 -35.07 -14.31 -28.16
CA PRO A 457 -34.73 -15.00 -29.41
C PRO A 457 -33.46 -14.43 -30.04
N GLY A 458 -32.53 -15.31 -30.44
CA GLY A 458 -31.24 -14.90 -31.03
C GLY A 458 -30.21 -14.35 -30.04
N TYR A 459 -30.54 -14.18 -28.75
CA TYR A 459 -29.58 -13.68 -27.76
C TYR A 459 -28.44 -14.68 -27.47
N ALA A 460 -28.72 -15.98 -27.59
CA ALA A 460 -27.77 -17.06 -27.38
C ALA A 460 -27.00 -17.50 -28.65
N GLN A 461 -27.26 -16.82 -29.77
CA GLN A 461 -26.46 -16.88 -31.00
C GLN A 461 -25.36 -15.81 -30.90
#